data_AF-A0A963RVA2-F1
#
_entry.id   AF-A0A963RVA2-F1
#
_cell.length_a   1.000
_cell.length_b   1.000
_cell.length_c   1.000
_cell.angle_alpha   90.00
_cell.angle_beta   90.00
_cell.angle_gamma   90.00
#
_symmetry.space_group_name_H-M   'P 1'
#
loop_
_entity.id
_entity.type
_entity.pdbx_description
1 polymer ?
#
loop_
_entity_poly.entity_id
_entity_poly.type
_entity_poly.pdbx_seq_one_letter_code
_entity_poly.pdbx_strand_id
1 'polypeptide(L)'
;ILRAFTFDFFFVPAKLMGVLAMFSAILLWFFLPWLDRSPVRSGHYRPTFRKFFWFGLIPAMAVLFYCGGAPAEEPYVMLSQIATAYYFLHFLVVLPIVSSVERPDPLPFSITEAVLGKDENAALEAAE
;
A
#
# COMPACT_ATOMS: atom_id res chain seq x y z
N ILE A 1 -12.79 7.83 -7.01
CA ILE A 1 -13.53 6.54 -6.98
C ILE A 1 -14.93 6.69 -7.56
N LEU A 2 -15.88 7.41 -6.93
CA LEU A 2 -17.27 7.50 -7.44
C LEU A 2 -17.39 7.98 -8.90
N ARG A 3 -16.57 8.97 -9.29
CA ARG A 3 -16.56 9.56 -10.64
C ARG A 3 -15.73 8.77 -11.67
N ALA A 4 -15.01 7.73 -11.23
CA ALA A 4 -14.19 6.92 -12.13
C ALA A 4 -15.01 5.90 -12.92
N PHE A 5 -16.19 5.50 -12.42
CA PHE A 5 -17.03 4.51 -13.07
C PHE A 5 -17.99 5.18 -14.06
N THR A 6 -17.70 5.03 -15.35
CA THR A 6 -18.48 5.65 -16.44
C THR A 6 -19.27 4.65 -17.29
N PHE A 7 -19.02 3.35 -17.12
CA PHE A 7 -19.62 2.28 -17.93
C PHE A 7 -20.37 1.28 -17.05
N ASP A 8 -21.51 0.83 -17.54
CA ASP A 8 -22.28 -0.25 -16.92
C ASP A 8 -21.61 -1.59 -17.23
N PHE A 9 -21.46 -2.44 -16.21
CA PHE A 9 -20.77 -3.73 -16.35
C PHE A 9 -21.72 -4.87 -15.99
N PHE A 10 -21.95 -5.80 -16.93
CA PHE A 10 -22.78 -7.01 -16.74
C PHE A 10 -24.01 -6.77 -15.85
N PHE A 11 -24.90 -5.87 -16.30
CA PHE A 11 -26.17 -5.51 -15.64
C PHE A 11 -26.07 -4.70 -14.35
N VAL A 12 -24.87 -4.33 -13.90
CA VAL A 12 -24.67 -3.45 -12.74
C VAL A 12 -24.49 -2.01 -13.20
N PRO A 13 -25.36 -1.06 -12.78
CA PRO A 13 -25.22 0.34 -13.14
C PRO A 13 -23.90 0.94 -12.63
N ALA A 14 -23.28 1.82 -13.41
CA ALA A 14 -22.04 2.51 -13.06
C ALA A 14 -22.13 3.25 -11.71
N LYS A 15 -23.29 3.84 -11.42
CA LYS A 15 -23.57 4.48 -10.12
C LYS A 15 -23.46 3.49 -8.95
N LEU A 16 -24.02 2.28 -9.11
CA LEU A 16 -23.96 1.24 -8.08
C LEU A 16 -22.53 0.72 -7.91
N MET A 17 -21.80 0.49 -9.02
CA MET A 17 -20.39 0.08 -8.99
C MET A 17 -19.51 1.10 -8.27
N GLY A 18 -19.73 2.40 -8.51
CA GLY A 18 -19.01 3.46 -7.81
C GLY A 18 -19.24 3.44 -6.30
N VAL A 19 -20.47 3.22 -5.86
CA VAL A 19 -20.81 3.12 -4.43
C VAL A 19 -20.17 1.89 -3.81
N LEU A 20 -20.27 0.72 -4.46
CA LEU A 20 -19.63 -0.51 -4.01
C LEU A 20 -18.12 -0.35 -3.89
N ALA A 21 -17.47 0.31 -4.87
CA ALA A 21 -16.05 0.59 -4.84
C ALA A 21 -15.66 1.55 -3.68
N MET A 22 -16.53 2.50 -3.33
CA MET A 22 -16.27 3.39 -2.20
C MET A 22 -16.27 2.63 -0.87
N PHE A 23 -17.27 1.77 -0.65
CA PHE A 23 -17.33 0.94 0.55
C PHE A 23 -16.21 -0.10 0.58
N SER A 24 -15.91 -0.74 -0.56
CA SER A 24 -14.85 -1.74 -0.64
C SER A 24 -13.47 -1.15 -0.38
N ALA A 25 -13.21 0.10 -0.78
CA ALA A 25 -11.95 0.79 -0.48
C ALA A 25 -11.72 0.93 1.04
N ILE A 26 -12.77 1.24 1.81
CA ILE A 26 -12.69 1.32 3.27
C ILE A 26 -12.56 -0.08 3.88
N LEU A 27 -13.37 -1.04 3.43
CA LEU A 27 -13.33 -2.43 3.92
C LEU A 27 -11.96 -3.08 3.70
N LEU A 28 -11.27 -2.74 2.61
CA LEU A 28 -9.95 -3.27 2.27
C LEU A 28 -8.93 -3.06 3.39
N TRP A 29 -9.00 -1.93 4.08
CA TRP A 29 -8.09 -1.63 5.19
C TRP A 29 -8.27 -2.59 6.36
N PHE A 30 -9.47 -3.10 6.58
CA PHE A 30 -9.69 -4.13 7.60
C PHE A 30 -9.09 -5.46 7.19
N PHE A 31 -8.99 -5.77 5.90
CA PHE A 31 -8.39 -7.03 5.43
C PHE A 31 -6.86 -6.99 5.31
N LEU A 32 -6.22 -5.84 5.54
CA LEU A 32 -4.75 -5.67 5.47
C LEU A 32 -3.96 -6.74 6.24
N PRO A 33 -4.31 -7.09 7.50
CA PRO A 33 -3.56 -8.10 8.26
C PRO A 33 -3.53 -9.50 7.62
N TRP A 34 -4.51 -9.84 6.77
CA TRP A 34 -4.58 -11.12 6.08
C TRP A 34 -3.89 -11.11 4.72
N LEU A 35 -3.77 -9.91 4.15
CA LEU A 35 -3.27 -9.66 2.80
C LEU A 35 -1.76 -9.45 2.79
N ASP A 36 -1.21 -8.82 3.83
CA ASP A 36 0.24 -8.77 4.07
C ASP A 36 0.66 -9.86 5.06
N ARG A 37 1.28 -10.93 4.53
CA ARG A 37 1.75 -12.09 5.30
C ARG A 37 3.26 -12.07 5.57
N SER A 38 3.88 -10.90 5.47
CA SER A 38 5.32 -10.75 5.58
C SER A 38 5.76 -11.02 7.02
N PRO A 39 6.83 -11.81 7.25
CA PRO A 39 7.36 -12.05 8.59
C PRO A 39 7.93 -10.78 9.23
N VAL A 40 8.34 -9.79 8.41
CA VAL A 40 8.88 -8.52 8.87
C VAL A 40 7.79 -7.46 8.93
N ARG A 41 7.55 -6.95 10.15
CA ARG A 41 6.49 -5.98 10.46
C ARG A 41 6.80 -4.57 9.96
N SER A 42 8.06 -4.15 9.99
CA SER A 42 8.45 -2.79 9.58
C SER A 42 8.69 -2.73 8.08
N GLY A 43 7.98 -1.84 7.39
CA GLY A 43 8.18 -1.56 5.96
C GLY A 43 9.53 -0.92 5.63
N HIS A 44 10.30 -0.49 6.64
CA HIS A 44 11.63 0.07 6.42
C HIS A 44 12.63 -0.97 5.89
N TYR A 45 12.55 -2.19 6.41
CA TYR A 45 13.43 -3.33 6.08
C TYR A 45 12.88 -4.17 4.91
N ARG A 46 11.94 -3.62 4.14
CA ARG A 46 11.30 -4.27 3.01
C ARG A 46 11.50 -3.41 1.75
N PRO A 47 12.61 -3.59 1.02
CA PRO A 47 13.04 -2.65 -0.02
C PRO A 47 12.08 -2.58 -1.22
N THR A 48 11.46 -3.69 -1.60
CA THR A 48 10.48 -3.78 -2.68
C THR A 48 9.14 -3.21 -2.24
N PHE A 49 8.65 -3.55 -1.05
CA PHE A 49 7.45 -2.96 -0.47
C PHE A 49 7.57 -1.43 -0.38
N ARG A 50 8.72 -0.93 0.12
CA ARG A 50 9.01 0.50 0.24
C ARG A 50 8.90 1.24 -1.09
N LYS A 51 9.38 0.64 -2.19
CA LYS A 51 9.28 1.24 -3.54
C LYS A 51 7.84 1.32 -4.02
N PHE A 52 7.07 0.23 -3.95
CA PHE A 52 5.67 0.23 -4.39
C PHE A 52 4.78 1.12 -3.53
N PHE A 53 5.08 1.24 -2.24
CA PHE A 53 4.41 2.18 -1.35
C PHE A 53 4.69 3.63 -1.74
N TRP A 54 5.97 4.03 -1.79
CA TRP A 54 6.37 5.43 -2.03
C TRP A 54 6.15 5.91 -3.46
N PHE A 55 6.47 5.11 -4.47
CA PHE A 55 6.37 5.52 -5.88
C PHE A 55 5.05 5.11 -6.53
N GLY A 56 4.25 4.31 -5.85
CA GLY A 56 2.98 3.83 -6.38
C GLY A 56 1.79 4.29 -5.57
N LEU A 57 1.65 3.80 -4.33
CA LEU A 57 0.47 4.06 -3.52
C LEU A 57 0.35 5.55 -3.15
N ILE A 58 1.44 6.18 -2.70
CA ILE A 58 1.42 7.59 -2.30
C ILE A 58 1.02 8.53 -3.48
N PRO A 59 1.62 8.43 -4.69
CA PRO A 59 1.18 9.22 -5.83
C PRO A 59 -0.26 8.94 -6.24
N ALA A 60 -0.69 7.67 -6.27
CA ALA A 60 -2.08 7.33 -6.61
C ALA A 60 -3.08 7.93 -5.60
N MET A 61 -2.73 7.95 -4.32
CA MET A 61 -3.54 8.61 -3.29
C MET A 61 -3.56 10.13 -3.45
N ALA A 62 -2.43 10.76 -3.75
CA ALA A 62 -2.36 12.19 -4.03
C ALA A 62 -3.24 12.59 -5.23
N VAL A 63 -3.18 11.81 -6.32
CA VAL A 63 -4.03 12.02 -7.51
C VAL A 63 -5.51 11.85 -7.16
N LEU A 64 -5.88 10.80 -6.42
CA LEU A 64 -7.28 10.59 -6.03
C LEU A 64 -7.81 11.67 -5.08
N PHE A 65 -6.97 12.19 -4.18
CA PHE A 65 -7.33 13.30 -3.30
C PHE A 65 -7.61 14.56 -4.11
N TYR A 66 -6.73 14.91 -5.05
CA TYR A 66 -6.91 16.06 -5.93
C TYR A 66 -8.14 15.91 -6.84
N CYS A 67 -8.25 14.78 -7.55
CA CYS A 67 -9.38 14.49 -8.44
C CYS A 67 -10.71 14.35 -7.70
N GLY A 68 -10.71 14.19 -6.38
CA GLY A 68 -11.91 14.19 -5.56
C GLY A 68 -12.67 15.52 -5.58
N GLY A 69 -11.94 16.64 -5.64
CA GLY A 69 -12.51 17.99 -5.72
C GLY A 69 -12.61 18.57 -7.14
N ALA A 70 -11.90 17.98 -8.10
CA ALA A 70 -11.84 18.44 -9.49
C ALA A 70 -13.16 18.22 -10.27
N PRO A 71 -13.42 19.00 -11.34
CA PRO A 71 -14.55 18.75 -12.23
C PRO A 71 -14.49 17.36 -12.89
N ALA A 72 -15.65 16.80 -13.21
CA ALA A 72 -15.78 15.48 -13.83
C ALA A 72 -15.57 15.55 -15.36
N GLU A 73 -14.43 16.10 -15.76
CA GLU A 73 -14.05 16.32 -17.16
C GLU A 73 -12.69 15.69 -17.45
N GLU A 74 -12.39 15.46 -18.72
CA GLU A 74 -11.04 15.06 -19.14
C GLU A 74 -10.05 16.19 -18.83
N PRO A 75 -8.84 15.90 -18.31
CA PRO A 75 -8.20 14.58 -18.12
C PRO A 75 -8.45 13.93 -16.75
N TYR A 76 -9.22 14.56 -15.87
CA TYR A 76 -9.36 14.14 -14.47
C TYR A 76 -10.13 12.81 -14.34
N VAL A 77 -11.07 12.54 -15.24
CA VAL A 77 -11.80 11.26 -15.29
C VAL A 77 -10.83 10.11 -15.52
N MET A 78 -10.05 10.16 -16.61
CA MET A 78 -9.04 9.14 -16.92
C MET A 78 -8.00 8.97 -15.80
N LEU A 79 -7.49 10.06 -15.22
CA LEU A 79 -6.57 10.00 -14.09
C LEU A 79 -7.19 9.31 -12.88
N SER A 80 -8.44 9.64 -12.56
CA SER A 80 -9.16 9.03 -11.44
C SER A 80 -9.43 7.53 -11.66
N GLN A 81 -9.63 7.10 -12.90
CA GLN A 81 -9.78 5.68 -13.28
C GLN A 81 -8.49 4.91 -13.05
N ILE A 82 -7.37 5.39 -13.61
CA ILE A 82 -6.06 4.76 -13.46
C ILE A 82 -5.66 4.70 -12.00
N ALA A 83 -5.83 5.80 -11.26
CA ALA A 83 -5.46 5.85 -9.84
C ALA A 83 -6.36 4.97 -8.97
N THR A 84 -7.66 4.88 -9.26
CA THR A 84 -8.58 3.95 -8.56
C THR A 84 -8.21 2.49 -8.86
N ALA A 85 -7.91 2.16 -10.11
CA ALA A 85 -7.47 0.81 -10.49
C ALA A 85 -6.16 0.44 -9.78
N TYR A 86 -5.18 1.35 -9.78
CA TYR A 86 -3.90 1.13 -9.08
C TYR A 86 -4.11 0.97 -7.57
N TYR A 87 -4.99 1.75 -6.94
CA TYR A 87 -5.28 1.61 -5.51
C TYR A 87 -5.73 0.18 -5.15
N PHE A 88 -6.74 -0.35 -5.85
CA PHE A 88 -7.21 -1.72 -5.59
C PHE A 88 -6.16 -2.77 -5.94
N LEU A 89 -5.46 -2.60 -7.06
CA LEU A 89 -4.40 -3.50 -7.48
C LEU A 89 -3.23 -3.52 -6.49
N HIS A 90 -2.89 -2.37 -5.88
CA HIS A 90 -1.84 -2.27 -4.88
C HIS A 90 -2.12 -3.18 -3.69
N PHE A 91 -3.34 -3.09 -3.14
CA PHE A 91 -3.67 -3.92 -1.99
C PHE A 91 -3.95 -5.37 -2.35
N LEU A 92 -4.79 -5.65 -3.35
CA LEU A 92 -5.25 -7.01 -3.63
C LEU A 92 -4.22 -7.88 -4.34
N VAL A 93 -3.26 -7.28 -5.05
CA VAL A 93 -2.33 -8.02 -5.92
C VAL A 93 -0.88 -7.71 -5.55
N VAL A 94 -0.47 -6.44 -5.55
CA VAL A 94 0.94 -6.08 -5.32
C VAL A 94 1.37 -6.44 -3.91
N LEU A 95 0.59 -6.09 -2.89
CA LEU A 95 0.89 -6.42 -1.49
C LEU A 95 1.10 -7.92 -1.27
N PRO A 96 0.17 -8.83 -1.59
CA PRO A 96 0.35 -10.26 -1.32
C PRO A 96 1.51 -10.86 -2.13
N ILE A 97 1.71 -10.42 -3.38
CA ILE A 97 2.84 -10.87 -4.20
C ILE A 97 4.17 -10.44 -3.58
N VAL A 98 4.33 -9.14 -3.28
CA VAL A 98 5.55 -8.60 -2.69
C VAL A 98 5.81 -9.25 -1.33
N SER A 99 4.77 -9.41 -0.51
CA SER A 99 4.84 -10.08 0.79
C SER A 99 5.36 -11.52 0.70
N SER A 100 5.03 -12.25 -0.37
CA SER A 100 5.46 -13.63 -0.57
C SER A 100 6.84 -13.80 -1.22
N VAL A 101 7.27 -12.86 -2.06
CA VAL A 101 8.49 -12.99 -2.89
C VAL A 101 9.68 -12.20 -2.34
N GLU A 102 9.41 -11.12 -1.59
CA GLU A 102 10.45 -10.22 -1.11
C GLU A 102 11.39 -10.88 -0.10
N ARG A 103 12.68 -10.52 -0.17
CA ARG A 103 13.68 -10.86 0.83
C ARG A 103 13.91 -9.63 1.73
N PRO A 104 13.51 -9.67 3.01
CA PRO A 104 13.69 -8.54 3.91
C PRO A 104 15.16 -8.32 4.28
N ASP A 105 15.51 -7.07 4.56
CA ASP A 105 16.78 -6.69 5.14
C ASP A 105 16.87 -7.15 6.61
N PRO A 106 18.09 -7.39 7.14
CA PRO A 106 18.25 -7.82 8.53
C PRO A 106 17.72 -6.77 9.51
N LEU A 107 16.96 -7.25 10.48
CA LEU A 107 16.46 -6.44 11.60
C LEU A 107 17.56 -6.30 12.67
N PRO A 108 17.66 -5.15 13.36
CA PRO A 108 18.51 -5.02 14.54
C PRO A 108 18.01 -5.95 15.65
N PHE A 109 18.92 -6.48 16.47
CA PHE A 109 18.58 -7.44 17.53
C PHE A 109 17.85 -6.78 18.70
N SER A 110 18.07 -5.47 18.89
CA SER A 110 17.40 -4.70 19.94
C SER A 110 17.08 -3.27 19.48
N ILE A 111 16.16 -2.63 20.19
CA ILE A 111 15.86 -1.20 20.00
C ILE A 111 17.09 -0.35 20.34
N THR A 112 17.86 -0.76 21.34
CA THR A 112 19.10 -0.07 21.75
C THR A 112 20.11 -0.04 20.63
N GLU A 113 20.34 -1.18 19.96
CA GLU A 113 21.22 -1.25 18.78
C GLU A 113 20.70 -0.39 17.62
N ALA A 114 19.38 -0.34 17.42
CA ALA A 114 18.77 0.49 16.38
C ALA A 114 18.95 2.00 16.62
N VAL A 115 19.04 2.43 17.88
CA VAL A 115 19.10 3.86 18.27
C VAL A 115 20.54 4.32 18.52
N LEU A 116 21.32 3.56 19.30
CA LEU A 116 22.68 3.92 19.71
C LEU A 116 23.75 3.39 18.76
N GLY A 117 23.38 2.49 17.84
CA GLY A 117 24.34 1.73 17.06
C GLY A 117 24.87 0.53 17.83
N LYS A 118 25.68 -0.28 17.15
CA LYS A 118 26.28 -1.47 17.74
C LYS A 118 27.44 -1.04 18.66
N ASP A 119 27.25 -1.19 19.97
CA ASP A 119 28.34 -1.00 20.93
C ASP A 119 29.31 -2.19 20.83
N GLU A 120 30.39 -2.04 20.06
CA GLU A 120 31.43 -3.06 19.93
C GLU A 120 32.10 -3.37 21.29
N ASN A 121 32.06 -2.41 22.23
CA ASN A 121 32.61 -2.53 23.58
C ASN A 121 31.68 -3.23 24.58
N ALA A 122 30.40 -3.47 24.26
CA ALA A 122 29.48 -4.22 25.12
C ALA A 122 29.57 -5.74 24.90
N ALA A 123 30.31 -6.18 23.87
CA ALA A 123 30.57 -7.60 23.59
C ALA A 123 31.61 -8.24 24.53
N LEU A 124 31.97 -7.56 25.63
CA LEU A 124 33.07 -7.95 26.51
C LEU A 124 32.76 -9.19 27.37
N GLU A 125 33.73 -10.10 27.32
CA GLU A 125 34.07 -11.15 28.28
C GLU A 125 33.05 -12.29 28.43
N ALA A 126 33.23 -13.32 27.59
CA ALA A 126 32.77 -14.66 27.93
C ALA A 126 33.41 -15.04 29.27
N ALA A 127 32.59 -15.14 30.31
CA ALA A 127 33.01 -15.58 31.63
C ALA A 127 33.69 -16.96 31.50
N GLU A 128 34.94 -17.03 31.95
CA GLU A 128 35.70 -18.27 32.12
C GLU A 128 35.01 -19.24 33.09
#